data_AF-A0A435GXC7-F1
#
_entry.id   AF-A0A435GXC7-F1
#
_cell.length_a   1.000
_cell.length_b   1.000
_cell.length_c   1.000
_cell.angle_alpha   90.00
_cell.angle_beta   90.00
_cell.angle_gamma   90.00
#
_symmetry.space_group_name_H-M   'P 1'
#
loop_
_entity.id
_entity.type
_entity.pdbx_description
1 polymer ?
#
loop_
_entity_poly.entity_id
_entity_poly.type
_entity_poly.pdbx_seq_one_letter_code
_entity_poly.pdbx_strand_id
1 'polypeptide(L)'
;MPTKINLALPVYGAAYKSVFVRSLFAALTHESLSSYAFTLSEIEYTDIPFSRNYLLTNFYYKKLDCSHILMIDSDMGFSPDLIAAMLALDKPVVGTLYPRRLVDLRKLHSLSKLPFDKAFAQSLEFLGTIIEPRQEMGGFVRVSLCGTGIFLVSRDCVARIIDKLPETVNRSRYRKN
;
A
#
# COMPACT_ATOMS: atom_id res chain seq x y z
N MET A 1 -0.11 -25.20 -5.55
CA MET A 1 0.46 -24.11 -6.39
C MET A 1 0.77 -22.94 -5.46
N PRO A 2 1.82 -22.14 -5.70
CA PRO A 2 2.14 -20.99 -4.87
C PRO A 2 1.01 -19.96 -4.89
N THR A 3 0.78 -19.29 -3.75
CA THR A 3 -0.19 -18.21 -3.65
C THR A 3 0.26 -17.04 -4.52
N LYS A 4 -0.59 -16.60 -5.45
CA LYS A 4 -0.26 -15.49 -6.36
C LYS A 4 -0.70 -14.14 -5.80
N ILE A 5 0.19 -13.15 -5.92
CA ILE A 5 0.00 -11.76 -5.50
C ILE A 5 0.17 -10.85 -6.72
N ASN A 6 -0.82 -9.99 -6.97
CA ASN A 6 -0.73 -9.00 -8.04
C ASN A 6 -0.07 -7.72 -7.53
N LEU A 7 1.18 -7.47 -7.92
CA LEU A 7 1.86 -6.19 -7.75
C LEU A 7 1.21 -5.15 -8.66
N ALA A 8 0.68 -4.08 -8.08
CA ALA A 8 -0.10 -3.07 -8.76
C ALA A 8 0.54 -1.69 -8.61
N LEU A 9 1.00 -1.11 -9.72
CA LEU A 9 1.80 0.12 -9.72
C LEU A 9 1.02 1.26 -10.40
N PRO A 10 0.44 2.21 -9.64
CA PRO A 10 -0.01 3.48 -10.19
C PRO A 10 1.20 4.37 -10.40
N VAL A 11 1.49 4.76 -11.65
CA VAL A 11 2.73 5.46 -11.98
C VAL A 11 2.42 6.77 -12.72
N TYR A 12 3.12 7.83 -12.33
CA TYR A 12 3.12 9.10 -13.05
C TYR A 12 4.37 9.19 -13.92
N GLY A 13 4.19 9.40 -15.23
CA GLY A 13 5.30 9.62 -16.19
C GLY A 13 6.25 8.43 -16.34
N ALA A 14 5.75 7.20 -16.15
CA ALA A 14 6.53 5.96 -16.17
C ALA A 14 7.80 5.98 -15.29
N ALA A 15 7.80 6.81 -14.23
CA ALA A 15 8.97 7.06 -13.40
C ALA A 15 9.00 6.19 -12.14
N TYR A 16 10.07 5.40 -12.02
CA TYR A 16 10.36 4.57 -10.86
C TYR A 16 11.57 5.11 -10.10
N LYS A 17 11.40 5.42 -8.81
CA LYS A 17 12.54 5.88 -8.00
C LYS A 17 13.47 4.72 -7.71
N SER A 18 14.77 5.01 -7.61
CA SER A 18 15.79 3.97 -7.34
C SER A 18 15.52 3.20 -6.04
N VAL A 19 14.90 3.83 -5.04
CA VAL A 19 14.48 3.18 -3.80
C VAL A 19 13.41 2.11 -4.03
N PHE A 20 12.44 2.37 -4.90
CA PHE A 20 11.41 1.41 -5.28
C PHE A 20 12.04 0.22 -6.02
N VAL A 21 12.89 0.49 -7.02
CA VAL A 21 13.54 -0.57 -7.83
C VAL A 21 14.37 -1.50 -6.96
N ARG A 22 15.15 -0.95 -6.02
CA ARG A 22 15.92 -1.76 -5.05
C ARG A 22 15.01 -2.60 -4.14
N SER A 23 13.92 -2.00 -3.64
CA SER A 23 12.95 -2.68 -2.77
C SER A 23 12.26 -3.83 -3.50
N LEU A 24 11.86 -3.61 -4.75
CA LEU A 24 11.24 -4.63 -5.60
C LEU A 24 12.21 -5.79 -5.87
N PHE A 25 13.45 -5.49 -6.25
CA PHE A 25 14.47 -6.54 -6.47
C PHE A 25 14.71 -7.35 -5.20
N ALA A 26 14.87 -6.68 -4.06
CA ALA A 26 15.03 -7.34 -2.77
C ALA A 26 13.83 -8.26 -2.47
N ALA A 27 12.59 -7.79 -2.67
CA ALA A 27 11.39 -8.58 -2.38
C ALA A 27 11.24 -9.80 -3.29
N LEU A 28 11.52 -9.66 -4.58
CA LEU A 28 11.42 -10.77 -5.54
C LEU A 28 12.47 -11.87 -5.34
N THR A 29 13.56 -11.57 -4.62
CA THR A 29 14.67 -12.50 -4.37
C THR A 29 14.75 -12.97 -2.92
N HIS A 30 13.88 -12.48 -2.04
CA HIS A 30 13.92 -12.79 -0.62
C HIS A 30 13.31 -14.15 -0.30
N GLU A 31 13.98 -14.93 0.55
CA GLU A 31 13.54 -16.28 0.94
C GLU A 31 12.16 -16.27 1.62
N SER A 32 11.86 -15.28 2.47
CA SER A 32 10.55 -15.18 3.13
C SER A 32 9.37 -15.01 2.16
N LEU A 33 9.63 -14.70 0.88
CA LEU A 33 8.62 -14.53 -0.16
C LEU A 33 8.66 -15.64 -1.22
N SER A 34 9.54 -16.64 -1.09
CA SER A 34 9.73 -17.70 -2.10
C SER A 34 8.52 -18.61 -2.30
N SER A 35 7.61 -18.67 -1.32
CA SER A 35 6.34 -19.42 -1.43
C SER A 35 5.26 -18.70 -2.23
N TYR A 36 5.48 -17.43 -2.57
CA TYR A 36 4.55 -16.60 -3.32
C TYR A 36 5.02 -16.43 -4.77
N ALA A 37 4.06 -16.36 -5.68
CA ALA A 37 4.31 -15.95 -7.05
C ALA A 37 3.78 -14.54 -7.26
N PHE A 38 4.53 -13.69 -7.96
CA PHE A 38 4.15 -12.31 -8.21
C PHE A 38 3.77 -12.11 -9.68
N THR A 39 2.69 -11.37 -9.91
CA THR A 39 2.34 -10.84 -11.24
C THR A 39 2.39 -9.32 -11.21
N LEU A 40 2.66 -8.69 -12.33
CA LEU A 40 2.68 -7.23 -12.44
C LEU A 40 1.44 -6.70 -13.17
N SER A 41 0.89 -5.61 -12.66
CA SER A 41 -0.07 -4.73 -13.33
C SER A 41 0.37 -3.28 -13.10
N GLU A 42 0.49 -2.49 -14.17
CA GLU A 42 0.81 -1.07 -14.07
C GLU A 42 -0.18 -0.24 -14.88
N ILE A 43 -0.28 1.05 -14.53
CA ILE A 43 -0.94 2.04 -15.36
C ILE A 43 -0.19 3.36 -15.22
N GLU A 44 0.10 3.99 -16.36
CA GLU A 44 0.59 5.36 -16.42
C GLU A 44 -0.59 6.33 -16.53
N TYR A 45 -0.82 7.11 -15.47
CA TYR A 45 -1.87 8.13 -15.48
C TYR A 45 -1.65 9.20 -14.41
N THR A 46 -2.23 10.38 -14.61
CA THR A 46 -2.03 11.52 -13.71
C THR A 46 -2.94 11.50 -12.49
N ASP A 47 -4.13 10.91 -12.63
CA ASP A 47 -5.09 10.74 -11.55
C ASP A 47 -4.81 9.43 -10.80
N ILE A 48 -4.17 9.56 -9.62
CA ILE A 48 -3.82 8.44 -8.74
C ILE A 48 -5.06 7.69 -8.23
N PRO A 49 -6.13 8.37 -7.72
CA PRO A 49 -7.38 7.70 -7.41
C PRO A 49 -7.94 6.86 -8.56
N PHE A 50 -7.95 7.39 -9.78
CA PHE A 50 -8.38 6.63 -10.96
C PHE A 50 -7.48 5.41 -11.22
N SER A 51 -6.17 5.62 -11.19
CA SER A 51 -5.17 4.56 -11.41
C SER A 51 -5.37 3.39 -10.46
N ARG A 52 -5.57 3.66 -9.17
CA ARG A 52 -5.82 2.63 -8.15
C ARG A 52 -7.13 1.90 -8.40
N ASN A 53 -8.21 2.62 -8.71
CA ASN A 53 -9.50 2.00 -9.04
C ASN A 53 -9.42 1.11 -10.29
N TYR A 54 -8.69 1.55 -11.32
CA TYR A 54 -8.44 0.75 -12.52
C TYR A 54 -7.65 -0.52 -12.18
N LEU A 55 -6.55 -0.40 -11.43
CA LEU A 55 -5.73 -1.54 -11.02
C LEU A 55 -6.51 -2.53 -10.16
N LEU A 56 -7.37 -2.05 -9.25
CA LEU A 56 -8.25 -2.88 -8.43
C LEU A 56 -9.26 -3.63 -9.30
N THR A 57 -9.84 -2.96 -10.29
CA THR A 57 -10.77 -3.55 -11.28
C THR A 57 -10.08 -4.62 -12.11
N ASN A 58 -8.88 -4.32 -12.63
CA ASN A 58 -8.08 -5.27 -13.40
C ASN A 58 -7.71 -6.50 -12.56
N PHE A 59 -7.26 -6.29 -11.32
CA PHE A 59 -7.00 -7.39 -10.39
C PHE A 59 -8.24 -8.27 -10.19
N TYR A 60 -9.39 -7.65 -9.89
CA TYR A 60 -10.57 -8.40 -9.55
C TYR A 60 -11.13 -9.20 -10.73
N TYR A 61 -11.23 -8.58 -11.92
CA TYR A 61 -11.88 -9.21 -13.07
C TYR A 61 -10.93 -9.92 -14.05
N LYS A 62 -9.63 -9.64 -14.03
CA LYS A 62 -8.66 -10.19 -15.01
C LYS A 62 -7.55 -11.03 -14.38
N LYS A 63 -7.23 -10.85 -13.10
CA LYS A 63 -6.20 -11.62 -12.38
C LYS A 63 -6.82 -12.66 -11.45
N LEU A 64 -7.73 -13.49 -11.98
CA LEU A 64 -8.60 -14.39 -11.19
C LEU A 64 -7.84 -15.39 -10.31
N ASP A 65 -6.60 -15.70 -10.66
CA ASP A 65 -5.70 -16.60 -9.94
C ASP A 65 -4.91 -15.92 -8.81
N CYS A 66 -5.01 -14.59 -8.67
CA CYS A 66 -4.34 -13.83 -7.61
C CYS A 66 -5.25 -13.69 -6.39
N SER A 67 -4.71 -14.03 -5.22
CA SER A 67 -5.40 -13.95 -3.92
C SER A 67 -5.45 -12.54 -3.35
N HIS A 68 -4.41 -11.75 -3.62
CA HIS A 68 -4.25 -10.39 -3.10
C HIS A 68 -3.74 -9.46 -4.20
N ILE A 69 -4.02 -8.18 -4.03
CA ILE A 69 -3.38 -7.08 -4.74
C ILE A 69 -2.49 -6.32 -3.76
N LEU A 70 -1.23 -6.12 -4.12
CA LEU A 70 -0.28 -5.29 -3.39
C LEU A 70 -0.04 -4.02 -4.22
N MET A 71 -0.65 -2.92 -3.80
CA MET A 71 -0.45 -1.61 -4.42
C MET A 71 0.76 -0.92 -3.83
N ILE A 72 1.65 -0.42 -4.69
CA ILE A 72 2.87 0.29 -4.27
C ILE A 72 3.07 1.52 -5.15
N ASP A 73 3.18 2.69 -4.53
CA ASP A 73 3.55 3.92 -5.22
C ASP A 73 5.02 3.84 -5.68
N SER A 74 5.31 4.28 -6.91
CA SER A 74 6.62 4.10 -7.58
C SER A 74 7.79 4.87 -6.95
N ASP A 75 7.51 5.66 -5.90
CA ASP A 75 8.47 6.45 -5.15
C ASP A 75 8.63 6.02 -3.69
N MET A 76 8.03 4.89 -3.30
CA MET A 76 8.11 4.30 -1.97
C MET A 76 9.20 3.21 -1.90
N GLY A 77 9.89 3.16 -0.76
CA GLY A 77 10.79 2.06 -0.40
C GLY A 77 10.13 1.12 0.61
N PHE A 78 10.47 -0.17 0.56
CA PHE A 78 9.94 -1.18 1.46
C PHE A 78 10.95 -2.32 1.67
N SER A 79 10.85 -2.99 2.83
CA SER A 79 11.61 -4.22 3.07
C SER A 79 10.82 -5.45 2.62
N PRO A 80 11.48 -6.55 2.22
CA PRO A 80 10.81 -7.82 1.98
C PRO A 80 10.06 -8.33 3.21
N ASP A 81 10.65 -8.17 4.40
CA ASP A 81 10.04 -8.56 5.67
C ASP A 81 8.72 -7.85 5.95
N LEU A 82 8.59 -6.58 5.55
CA LEU A 82 7.31 -5.87 5.64
C LEU A 82 6.24 -6.57 4.81
N ILE A 83 6.55 -6.92 3.56
CA ILE A 83 5.59 -7.58 2.66
C ILE A 83 5.24 -8.97 3.19
N ALA A 84 6.23 -9.73 3.66
CA ALA A 84 6.01 -11.04 4.28
C ALA A 84 5.12 -10.92 5.54
N ALA A 85 5.38 -9.94 6.40
CA ALA A 85 4.58 -9.68 7.59
C ALA A 85 3.14 -9.26 7.24
N MET A 86 2.94 -8.42 6.21
CA MET A 86 1.61 -8.04 5.73
C MET A 86 0.81 -9.24 5.23
N LEU A 87 1.45 -10.16 4.51
CA LEU A 87 0.84 -11.40 4.02
C LEU A 87 0.52 -12.36 5.17
N ALA A 88 1.43 -12.50 6.13
CA ALA A 88 1.25 -13.37 7.30
C ALA A 88 0.19 -12.86 8.29
N LEU A 89 -0.09 -11.55 8.29
CA LEU A 89 -1.10 -10.94 9.16
C LEU A 89 -2.53 -11.43 8.86
N ASP A 90 -2.77 -11.90 7.63
CA ASP A 90 -4.05 -12.44 7.15
C ASP A 90 -5.25 -11.55 7.50
N LYS A 91 -5.13 -10.26 7.15
CA LYS A 91 -6.22 -9.29 7.27
C LYS A 91 -6.71 -8.84 5.91
N PRO A 92 -8.02 -8.51 5.79
CA PRO A 92 -8.60 -8.14 4.50
C PRO A 92 -7.91 -6.97 3.81
N VAL A 93 -7.39 -6.05 4.63
CA VAL A 93 -6.71 -4.81 4.26
C VAL A 93 -5.54 -4.61 5.24
N VAL A 94 -4.36 -4.37 4.71
CA VAL A 94 -3.17 -3.96 5.47
C VAL A 94 -2.52 -2.79 4.75
N GLY A 95 -2.25 -1.71 5.47
CA GLY A 95 -1.60 -0.52 4.94
C GLY A 95 -0.41 -0.11 5.78
N THR A 96 0.37 0.83 5.28
CA THR A 96 1.55 1.36 5.97
C THR A 96 1.26 2.74 6.54
N LEU A 97 1.84 3.03 7.72
CA LEU A 97 1.95 4.38 8.25
C LEU A 97 3.31 4.93 7.85
N TYR A 98 3.32 6.06 7.16
CA TYR A 98 4.55 6.71 6.73
C TYR A 98 4.41 8.23 6.88
N PRO A 99 5.52 8.95 7.12
CA PRO A 99 5.47 10.39 7.26
C PRO A 99 5.06 11.04 5.94
N ARG A 100 4.32 12.14 6.04
CA ARG A 100 4.15 13.07 4.93
C ARG A 100 5.52 13.60 4.51
N ARG A 101 5.62 14.05 3.26
CA ARG A 101 6.79 14.81 2.76
C ARG A 101 6.78 16.25 3.30
N LEU A 102 6.56 16.40 4.59
CA LEU A 102 6.47 17.67 5.28
C LEU A 102 7.08 17.52 6.68
N VAL A 103 7.92 18.46 7.04
CA VAL A 103 8.52 18.57 8.38
C VAL A 103 7.91 19.79 9.06
N ASP A 104 7.35 19.63 10.26
CA ASP A 104 6.92 20.77 11.05
C ASP A 104 8.14 21.45 11.67
N LEU A 105 8.65 22.47 10.99
CA LEU A 105 9.85 23.21 11.42
C LEU A 105 9.63 23.96 12.74
N ARG A 106 8.39 24.39 13.05
CA ARG A 106 8.09 25.07 14.32
C ARG A 106 8.16 24.08 15.47
N LYS A 107 7.57 22.90 15.29
CA LYS A 107 7.66 21.81 16.26
C LYS A 107 9.09 21.29 16.41
N LEU A 108 9.84 21.16 15.32
CA LEU A 108 11.25 20.80 15.38
C LEU A 108 12.06 21.79 16.23
N HIS A 109 11.86 23.10 15.99
CA HIS A 109 12.53 24.15 16.74
C HIS A 109 12.14 24.18 18.23
N SER A 110 10.86 23.95 18.56
CA SER A 110 10.41 23.88 19.96
C SER A 110 10.97 22.68 20.72
N LEU A 111 11.38 21.62 20.01
CA LEU A 111 12.02 20.41 20.55
C LEU A 111 13.56 20.51 20.60
N SER A 112 14.15 21.71 20.51
CA SER A 112 15.60 21.95 20.46
C SER A 112 16.43 21.38 21.61
N LYS A 113 15.80 20.99 22.73
CA LYS A 113 16.46 20.33 23.86
C LYS A 113 16.68 18.82 23.66
N LEU A 114 16.01 18.20 22.68
CA LEU A 114 16.19 16.79 22.35
C LEU A 114 17.34 16.61 21.34
N PRO A 115 17.99 15.43 21.31
CA PRO A 115 18.85 15.06 20.18
C PRO A 115 18.11 15.22 18.85
N PHE A 116 18.82 15.71 17.82
CA PHE A 116 18.22 16.08 16.54
C PHE A 116 17.34 14.97 15.96
N ASP A 117 17.81 13.72 15.91
CA ASP A 117 17.05 12.61 15.34
C ASP A 117 15.71 12.36 16.03
N LYS A 118 15.68 12.54 17.37
CA LYS A 118 14.45 12.39 18.16
C LYS A 118 13.51 13.58 17.93
N ALA A 119 14.05 14.80 17.90
CA ALA A 119 13.28 16.01 17.60
C ALA A 119 12.69 15.95 16.19
N PHE A 120 13.48 15.51 15.21
CA PHE A 120 13.11 15.32 13.83
C PHE A 120 12.02 14.26 13.69
N ALA A 121 12.19 13.07 14.26
CA ALA A 121 11.16 12.03 14.22
C ALA A 121 9.82 12.51 14.81
N GLN A 122 9.85 13.29 15.90
CA GLN A 122 8.65 13.83 16.52
C GLN A 122 8.03 15.00 15.74
N SER A 123 8.77 15.67 14.86
CA SER A 123 8.25 16.75 14.01
C SER A 123 7.58 16.27 12.72
N LEU A 124 7.65 14.96 12.43
CA LEU A 124 6.98 14.35 11.29
C LEU A 124 5.49 14.11 11.59
N GLU A 125 4.66 14.40 10.60
CA GLU A 125 3.24 14.03 10.60
C GLU A 125 3.06 12.73 9.82
N PHE A 126 2.54 11.69 10.46
CA PHE A 126 2.30 10.39 9.82
C PHE A 126 0.92 10.33 9.16
N LEU A 127 0.85 9.73 7.97
CA LEU A 127 -0.40 9.47 7.28
C LEU A 127 -1.11 8.25 7.88
N GLY A 128 -2.05 8.53 8.78
CA GLY A 128 -2.99 7.55 9.31
C GLY A 128 -3.57 7.98 10.65
N THR A 129 -4.57 7.25 11.11
CA THR A 129 -5.26 7.50 12.38
C THR A 129 -5.39 6.20 13.14
N ILE A 130 -4.66 6.09 14.25
CA ILE A 130 -4.73 4.94 15.16
C ILE A 130 -6.09 4.95 15.87
N ILE A 131 -6.72 3.78 15.96
CA ILE A 131 -7.92 3.62 16.77
C ILE A 131 -7.52 3.40 18.22
N GLU A 132 -8.08 4.21 19.12
CA GLU A 132 -7.89 4.06 20.56
C GLU A 132 -9.01 3.22 21.20
N PRO A 133 -8.71 2.36 22.20
CA PRO A 133 -7.37 2.12 22.73
C PRO A 133 -6.50 1.36 21.71
N ARG A 134 -5.22 1.74 21.64
CA ARG A 134 -4.22 1.15 20.75
C ARG A 134 -4.24 -0.38 20.81
N GLN A 135 -4.50 -1.01 19.67
CA GLN A 135 -4.52 -2.47 19.50
C GLN A 135 -3.37 -2.90 18.59
N GLU A 136 -2.37 -3.55 19.16
CA GLU A 136 -1.22 -4.09 18.41
C GLU A 136 -1.40 -5.56 18.07
N MET A 137 -0.89 -5.96 16.91
CA MET A 137 -0.94 -7.33 16.42
C MET A 137 0.23 -7.57 15.47
N GLY A 138 1.21 -8.37 15.89
CA GLY A 138 2.35 -8.76 15.05
C GLY A 138 3.16 -7.59 14.49
N GLY A 139 3.34 -6.51 15.28
CA GLY A 139 4.02 -5.29 14.83
C GLY A 139 3.15 -4.31 14.05
N PHE A 140 1.87 -4.64 13.81
CA PHE A 140 0.88 -3.75 13.22
C PHE A 140 -0.02 -3.15 14.30
N VAL A 141 -0.71 -2.06 13.96
CA VAL A 141 -1.69 -1.41 14.83
C VAL A 141 -3.00 -1.21 14.07
N ARG A 142 -4.12 -1.30 14.78
CA ARG A 142 -5.44 -1.01 14.18
C ARG A 142 -5.60 0.50 13.92
N VAL A 143 -6.06 0.83 12.71
CA VAL A 143 -6.23 2.21 12.25
C VAL A 143 -7.61 2.40 11.61
N SER A 144 -8.16 3.61 11.71
CA SER A 144 -9.37 4.01 10.96
C SER A 144 -9.01 4.59 9.59
N LEU A 145 -7.77 5.04 9.43
CA LEU A 145 -7.21 5.57 8.18
C LEU A 145 -5.74 5.18 8.07
N CYS A 146 -5.31 4.78 6.88
CA CYS A 146 -3.89 4.58 6.55
C CYS A 146 -3.57 5.26 5.22
N GLY A 147 -2.30 5.61 5.04
CA GLY A 147 -1.78 5.92 3.71
C GLY A 147 -1.82 4.69 2.81
N THR A 148 -2.03 4.90 1.51
CA THR A 148 -2.13 3.84 0.51
C THR A 148 -0.89 3.78 -0.40
N GLY A 149 0.25 4.29 0.08
CA GLY A 149 1.52 4.24 -0.64
C GLY A 149 2.12 2.84 -0.73
N ILE A 150 1.88 2.01 0.29
CA ILE A 150 2.06 0.55 0.25
C ILE A 150 0.86 -0.06 0.97
N PHE A 151 0.07 -0.86 0.26
CA PHE A 151 -1.19 -1.38 0.77
C PHE A 151 -1.59 -2.70 0.09
N LEU A 152 -1.96 -3.68 0.91
CA LEU A 152 -2.33 -5.04 0.53
C LEU A 152 -3.83 -5.24 0.75
N VAL A 153 -4.52 -5.79 -0.25
CA VAL A 153 -5.95 -6.10 -0.19
C VAL A 153 -6.20 -7.52 -0.64
N SER A 154 -6.95 -8.26 0.17
CA SER A 154 -7.48 -9.58 -0.20
C SER A 154 -8.58 -9.47 -1.27
N ARG A 155 -8.64 -10.45 -2.16
CA ARG A 155 -9.74 -10.59 -3.14
C ARG A 155 -11.11 -10.58 -2.47
N ASP A 156 -11.25 -11.27 -1.34
CA ASP A 156 -12.51 -11.35 -0.60
C ASP A 156 -12.94 -9.98 -0.05
N CYS A 157 -12.00 -9.09 0.30
CA CYS A 157 -12.34 -7.71 0.64
C CYS A 157 -12.98 -6.98 -0.53
N VAL A 158 -12.43 -7.13 -1.74
CA VAL A 158 -12.99 -6.49 -2.93
C VAL A 158 -14.38 -7.04 -3.24
N ALA A 159 -14.57 -8.36 -3.15
CA ALA A 159 -15.87 -8.99 -3.31
C ALA A 159 -16.90 -8.45 -2.30
N ARG A 160 -16.52 -8.30 -1.02
CA ARG A 160 -17.38 -7.72 0.02
C ARG A 160 -17.70 -6.24 -0.23
N ILE A 161 -16.75 -5.46 -0.73
CA ILE A 161 -17.01 -4.05 -1.11
C ILE A 161 -18.06 -4.00 -2.22
N ILE A 162 -17.92 -4.83 -3.26
CA ILE A 162 -18.88 -4.87 -4.38
C ILE A 162 -20.27 -5.33 -3.92
N ASP A 163 -20.34 -6.33 -3.04
CA ASP A 163 -21.61 -6.85 -2.48
C ASP A 163 -22.30 -5.82 -1.58
N LYS A 164 -21.55 -5.20 -0.66
CA LYS A 164 -22.11 -4.31 0.37
C LYS A 164 -22.29 -2.88 -0.07
N LEU A 165 -21.50 -2.42 -1.05
CA LEU A 165 -21.47 -1.05 -1.55
C LEU A 165 -21.58 -1.03 -3.09
N PRO A 166 -22.65 -1.60 -3.68
CA PRO A 166 -22.80 -1.73 -5.12
C PRO A 166 -22.80 -0.38 -5.87
N GLU A 167 -23.14 0.72 -5.19
CA GLU A 167 -23.11 2.09 -5.70
C GLU A 167 -21.69 2.62 -5.94
N THR A 168 -20.68 2.04 -5.29
CA THR A 168 -19.26 2.40 -5.51
C THR A 168 -18.72 1.85 -6.83
N VAL A 169 -19.40 0.87 -7.43
CA VAL A 169 -19.01 0.28 -8.71
C VAL A 169 -19.34 1.27 -9.82
N ASN A 170 -18.31 1.83 -10.45
CA ASN A 170 -18.49 2.71 -11.59
C ASN A 170 -18.97 1.93 -12.82
N ARG A 171 -20.27 2.06 -13.15
CA ARG A 171 -20.91 1.44 -14.32
C ARG A 171 -20.98 2.37 -15.53
N SER A 172 -20.68 3.66 -15.38
CA SER A 172 -20.93 4.68 -16.40
C SER A 172 -19.73 4.98 -17.28
N ARG A 173 -18.51 4.79 -16.78
CA ARG A 173 -17.28 5.23 -17.47
C ARG A 173 -16.80 4.29 -18.59
N TYR A 174 -17.36 3.08 -18.69
CA TYR A 174 -17.17 2.15 -19.81
C TYR A 174 -18.50 1.86 -20.50
N ARG A 175 -19.10 2.86 -21.14
CA ARG A 175 -20.10 2.56 -22.17
C ARG A 175 -19.39 1.82 -23.30
N LYS A 176 -19.79 0.57 -23.52
CA LYS A 176 -19.51 -0.14 -24.77
C LYS A 176 -20.12 0.71 -25.89
N ASN A 177 -19.29 1.37 -26.68
CA ASN A 177 -19.64 1.56 -28.07
C ASN A 177 -19.33 0.26 -28.79
#